data_AF-A0A1Y0HZN2-F1
#
_entry.id   AF-A0A1Y0HZN2-F1
#
_cell.length_a   1.000
_cell.length_b   1.000
_cell.length_c   1.000
_cell.angle_alpha   90.00
_cell.angle_beta   90.00
_cell.angle_gamma   90.00
#
_symmetry.space_group_name_H-M   'P 1'
#
loop_
_entity.id
_entity.type
_entity.pdbx_description
1 polymer ?
#
loop_
_entity_poly.entity_id
_entity_poly.type
_entity_poly.pdbx_seq_one_letter_code
_entity_poly.pdbx_strand_id
1 'polypeptide(L)'
;MGRGRAPRARRVTHGPPPGPRRAWSGRLGLLLVGLAVGALTFLVALQVRAVSGGDPTTLAPSGDAVASAPAPGPTTASPDPTVTKTGPPPPLAGLTVAVDPGHNGANGANPLTVKAPVPDGRGDTKACNTVGASTDAGYPEHAFAWDVSSRLAEGLTELGAVVVLTRPDDAGVGPCVDARGRFPQENDADVLVSIHANGTEDRRAHGFFAIVSDPPVNEEQGAPSVALAHELVAALTAAGFAPSSSVTADDGPIQRRADLATLNHAERPAVMLELGEMRNPDEAAVMESEEGRQRYADALAAGLAAWVGDGGADVG
;
A
#
# COMPACT_ATOMS: atom_id res chain seq x y z
N MET A 1 21.63 -19.63 78.91
CA MET A 1 20.18 -19.82 79.04
C MET A 1 19.54 -18.49 78.63
N GLY A 2 18.68 -18.31 77.62
CA GLY A 2 18.16 -19.13 76.53
C GLY A 2 17.80 -18.16 75.38
N ARG A 3 17.96 -18.60 74.13
CA ARG A 3 17.62 -17.80 72.94
C ARG A 3 16.13 -17.94 72.65
N GLY A 4 15.39 -16.84 72.68
CA GLY A 4 13.97 -16.80 72.31
C GLY A 4 13.79 -17.00 70.81
N ARG A 5 12.99 -18.00 70.42
CA ARG A 5 12.60 -18.31 69.04
C ARG A 5 11.26 -17.63 68.75
N ALA A 6 11.21 -16.78 67.73
CA ALA A 6 9.96 -16.19 67.22
C ALA A 6 9.07 -17.26 66.54
N PRO A 7 7.73 -17.13 66.56
CA PRO A 7 6.83 -18.10 65.96
C PRO A 7 6.76 -17.95 64.44
N ARG A 8 6.83 -19.08 63.72
CA ARG A 8 6.57 -19.15 62.27
C ARG A 8 5.07 -19.04 62.00
N ALA A 9 4.66 -18.00 61.28
CA ALA A 9 3.32 -17.90 60.71
C ALA A 9 3.10 -18.98 59.63
N ARG A 10 2.01 -19.73 59.74
CA ARG A 10 1.55 -20.70 58.74
C ARG A 10 1.01 -19.95 57.52
N ARG A 11 1.58 -20.21 56.35
CA ARG A 11 1.04 -19.80 55.05
C ARG A 11 -0.21 -20.65 54.78
N VAL A 12 -1.38 -20.04 54.76
CA VAL A 12 -2.60 -20.64 54.23
C VAL A 12 -2.63 -20.33 52.73
N THR A 13 -2.41 -21.35 51.90
CA THR A 13 -2.59 -21.26 50.45
C THR A 13 -4.05 -21.55 50.13
N HIS A 14 -4.81 -20.52 49.75
CA HIS A 14 -6.11 -20.70 49.12
C HIS A 14 -5.90 -21.15 47.67
N GLY A 15 -6.34 -22.37 47.35
CA GLY A 15 -6.41 -22.85 45.98
C GLY A 15 -7.53 -22.15 45.19
N PRO A 16 -7.39 -21.98 43.86
CA PRO A 16 -8.41 -21.34 43.04
C PRO A 16 -9.68 -22.21 42.93
N PRO A 17 -10.86 -21.60 42.73
CA PRO A 17 -12.12 -22.31 42.60
C PRO A 17 -12.18 -23.14 41.30
N PRO A 18 -12.92 -24.27 41.28
CA PRO A 18 -13.05 -25.12 40.10
C PRO A 18 -13.84 -24.41 38.99
N GLY A 19 -13.28 -24.41 37.77
CA GLY A 19 -13.94 -23.87 36.58
C GLY A 19 -15.14 -24.72 36.11
N PRO A 20 -16.05 -24.16 35.30
CA PRO A 20 -17.24 -24.84 34.84
C PRO A 20 -16.90 -25.98 33.87
N ARG A 21 -17.54 -27.13 34.10
CA ARG A 21 -17.42 -28.36 33.31
C ARG A 21 -18.01 -28.16 31.90
N ARG A 22 -17.18 -28.35 30.87
CA ARG A 22 -17.65 -28.51 29.48
C ARG A 22 -18.41 -29.83 29.37
N ALA A 23 -19.71 -29.75 29.06
CA ALA A 23 -20.49 -30.90 28.62
C ALA A 23 -20.20 -31.15 27.13
N TRP A 24 -19.62 -32.32 26.85
CA TRP A 24 -19.39 -32.84 25.51
C TRP A 24 -20.59 -33.74 25.18
N SER A 25 -21.52 -33.26 24.34
CA SER A 25 -22.55 -34.10 23.73
C SER A 25 -22.21 -34.26 22.25
N GLY A 26 -21.62 -35.41 21.93
CA GLY A 26 -21.38 -35.82 20.56
C GLY A 26 -22.69 -36.07 19.82
N ARG A 27 -22.75 -35.60 18.57
CA ARG A 27 -23.50 -36.26 17.50
C ARG A 27 -22.66 -36.23 16.24
N LEU A 28 -22.06 -37.39 15.98
CA LEU A 28 -21.49 -37.83 14.73
C LEU A 28 -22.65 -38.02 13.73
N GLY A 29 -22.55 -37.40 12.55
CA GLY A 29 -23.51 -37.53 11.47
C GLY A 29 -22.87 -37.19 10.13
N LEU A 30 -22.41 -38.22 9.44
CA LEU A 30 -21.88 -38.25 8.07
C LEU A 30 -22.78 -37.49 7.07
N LEU A 31 -22.17 -36.73 6.16
CA LEU A 31 -22.58 -36.67 4.74
C LEU A 31 -21.44 -36.04 3.90
N LEU A 32 -20.69 -36.92 3.23
CA LEU A 32 -19.89 -36.61 2.05
C LEU A 32 -20.81 -36.61 0.83
N VAL A 33 -20.58 -35.69 -0.12
CA VAL A 33 -20.53 -35.88 -1.60
C VAL A 33 -20.62 -34.49 -2.26
N GLY A 34 -19.71 -34.20 -3.19
CA GLY A 34 -19.79 -33.01 -4.05
C GLY A 34 -18.44 -32.55 -4.59
N LEU A 35 -17.92 -33.23 -5.61
CA LEU A 35 -16.66 -32.96 -6.30
C LEU A 35 -16.58 -31.57 -6.97
N ALA A 36 -15.34 -31.05 -6.97
CA ALA A 36 -14.62 -30.33 -8.03
C ALA A 36 -15.34 -30.03 -9.36
N VAL A 37 -15.26 -28.76 -9.80
CA VAL A 37 -15.03 -28.18 -11.16
C VAL A 37 -15.44 -26.69 -11.04
N GLY A 38 -14.73 -25.68 -11.54
CA GLY A 38 -13.61 -25.68 -12.47
C GLY A 38 -12.86 -24.36 -12.46
N ALA A 39 -11.62 -24.48 -12.90
CA ALA A 39 -10.80 -23.39 -13.36
C ALA A 39 -11.38 -22.77 -14.65
N LEU A 40 -11.00 -21.52 -14.88
CA LEU A 40 -10.77 -20.91 -16.20
C LEU A 40 -12.01 -20.68 -17.09
N THR A 41 -12.51 -19.44 -17.07
CA THR A 41 -13.26 -18.89 -18.21
C THR A 41 -12.62 -17.58 -18.67
N PHE A 42 -11.56 -17.72 -19.47
CA PHE A 42 -11.14 -16.72 -20.43
C PHE A 42 -11.54 -17.27 -21.81
N LEU A 43 -12.52 -16.66 -22.48
CA LEU A 43 -12.65 -16.69 -23.94
C LEU A 43 -13.70 -15.68 -24.40
N VAL A 44 -13.18 -14.68 -25.09
CA VAL A 44 -13.84 -13.63 -25.86
C VAL A 44 -14.74 -14.25 -26.93
N ALA A 45 -16.02 -13.88 -26.97
CA ALA A 45 -16.91 -14.18 -28.09
C ALA A 45 -17.07 -12.93 -28.96
N LEU A 46 -16.31 -12.87 -30.05
CA LEU A 46 -16.49 -11.93 -31.14
C LEU A 46 -17.70 -12.38 -31.99
N GLN A 47 -18.77 -11.61 -32.01
CA GLN A 47 -19.96 -11.86 -32.82
C GLN A 47 -19.70 -11.45 -34.29
N VAL A 48 -19.41 -12.42 -35.16
CA VAL A 48 -19.47 -12.22 -36.62
C VAL A 48 -20.86 -12.69 -37.10
N ARG A 49 -21.69 -11.74 -37.55
CA ARG A 49 -22.93 -12.03 -38.27
C ARG A 49 -22.61 -12.54 -39.67
N ALA A 50 -22.94 -13.79 -39.97
CA ALA A 50 -22.99 -14.31 -41.33
C ALA A 50 -24.33 -13.94 -41.99
N VAL A 51 -24.26 -13.32 -43.17
CA VAL A 51 -25.37 -13.16 -44.12
C VAL A 51 -25.28 -14.29 -45.15
N SER A 52 -26.41 -14.95 -45.40
CA SER A 52 -26.57 -16.00 -46.41
C SER A 52 -27.11 -15.44 -47.73
N GLY A 53 -26.62 -15.98 -48.86
CA GLY A 53 -27.41 -16.13 -50.09
C GLY A 53 -26.71 -15.79 -51.40
N GLY A 54 -26.68 -16.75 -52.34
CA GLY A 54 -26.67 -16.47 -53.79
C GLY A 54 -25.63 -17.20 -54.67
N ASP A 55 -25.96 -18.44 -55.04
CA ASP A 55 -25.64 -19.27 -56.23
C ASP A 55 -24.29 -19.24 -57.01
N PRO A 56 -23.81 -20.43 -57.47
CA PRO A 56 -22.57 -20.57 -58.23
C PRO A 56 -22.79 -20.36 -59.74
N THR A 57 -22.04 -19.46 -60.36
CA THR A 57 -21.95 -19.38 -61.83
C THR A 57 -20.63 -19.99 -62.31
N THR A 58 -20.75 -21.09 -63.04
CA THR A 58 -19.69 -21.73 -63.82
C THR A 58 -19.35 -20.86 -65.04
N LEU A 59 -18.08 -20.52 -65.24
CA LEU A 59 -17.56 -20.02 -66.52
C LEU A 59 -16.30 -20.81 -66.91
N ALA A 60 -16.33 -21.29 -68.16
CA ALA A 60 -15.28 -22.04 -68.84
C ALA A 60 -14.06 -21.15 -69.17
N PRO A 61 -12.85 -21.73 -69.34
CA PRO A 61 -11.68 -20.95 -69.69
C PRO A 61 -11.62 -20.73 -71.20
N SER A 62 -11.67 -19.46 -71.62
CA SER A 62 -11.26 -19.04 -72.97
C SER A 62 -9.78 -18.69 -72.91
N GLY A 63 -8.98 -19.36 -73.73
CA GLY A 63 -7.56 -19.05 -73.92
C GLY A 63 -7.41 -17.77 -74.74
N ASP A 64 -6.60 -16.85 -74.24
CA ASP A 64 -5.96 -15.80 -75.03
C ASP A 64 -4.62 -15.38 -74.39
N ALA A 65 -3.76 -14.85 -75.24
CA ALA A 65 -2.30 -14.77 -75.16
C ALA A 65 -1.69 -14.20 -73.87
N VAL A 66 -0.58 -14.82 -73.46
CA VAL A 66 0.34 -14.35 -72.41
C VAL A 66 1.13 -13.15 -72.94
N ALA A 67 0.85 -11.95 -72.43
CA ALA A 67 1.75 -10.81 -72.56
C ALA A 67 2.90 -10.96 -71.56
N SER A 68 4.15 -10.92 -72.03
CA SER A 68 5.35 -10.97 -71.20
C SER A 68 5.38 -9.79 -70.22
N ALA A 69 5.54 -10.10 -68.93
CA ALA A 69 5.79 -9.12 -67.88
C ALA A 69 7.16 -8.43 -68.07
N PRO A 70 7.28 -7.12 -67.78
CA PRO A 70 8.56 -6.43 -67.85
C PRO A 70 9.49 -6.87 -66.71
N ALA A 71 10.79 -6.83 -66.98
CA ALA A 71 11.82 -7.22 -66.01
C ALA A 71 11.78 -6.34 -64.74
N PRO A 72 12.05 -6.91 -63.55
CA PRO A 72 12.10 -6.14 -62.31
C PRO A 72 13.27 -5.15 -62.35
N GLY A 73 12.99 -3.89 -61.99
CA GLY A 73 14.01 -2.88 -61.80
C GLY A 73 14.91 -3.19 -60.60
N PRO A 74 16.12 -2.59 -60.52
CA PRO A 74 17.04 -2.84 -59.42
C PRO A 74 16.41 -2.44 -58.08
N THR A 75 16.38 -3.38 -57.14
CA THR A 75 15.94 -3.15 -55.76
C THR A 75 16.94 -2.22 -55.08
N THR A 76 16.55 -0.96 -54.90
CA THR A 76 17.25 -0.05 -53.98
C THR A 76 17.09 -0.59 -52.57
N ALA A 77 18.21 -0.87 -51.89
CA ALA A 77 18.20 -1.30 -50.50
C ALA A 77 17.39 -0.32 -49.65
N SER A 78 16.39 -0.84 -48.94
CA SER A 78 15.64 -0.09 -47.94
C SER A 78 16.63 0.37 -46.86
N PRO A 79 16.61 1.65 -46.43
CA PRO A 79 17.50 2.09 -45.36
C PRO A 79 17.23 1.26 -44.10
N ASP A 80 18.31 0.86 -43.41
CA ASP A 80 18.22 0.23 -42.09
C ASP A 80 17.33 1.09 -41.17
N PRO A 81 16.49 0.48 -40.31
CA PRO A 81 15.72 1.23 -39.35
C PRO A 81 16.67 2.01 -38.45
N THR A 82 16.67 3.33 -38.58
CA THR A 82 17.38 4.23 -37.69
C THR A 82 16.90 3.93 -36.28
N VAL A 83 17.78 3.38 -35.44
CA VAL A 83 17.55 3.25 -34.00
C VAL A 83 17.47 4.66 -33.45
N THR A 84 16.25 5.18 -33.31
CA THR A 84 16.00 6.40 -32.57
C THR A 84 16.47 6.14 -31.15
N LYS A 85 17.50 6.86 -30.69
CA LYS A 85 17.85 6.86 -29.26
C LYS A 85 16.57 7.21 -28.49
N THR A 86 16.02 6.23 -27.78
CA THR A 86 15.01 6.48 -26.76
C THR A 86 15.60 7.50 -25.78
N GLY A 87 14.77 8.48 -25.38
CA GLY A 87 15.17 9.46 -24.38
C GLY A 87 15.63 8.78 -23.07
N PRO A 88 16.19 9.55 -22.13
CA PRO A 88 16.50 9.01 -20.81
C PRO A 88 15.25 8.33 -20.22
N PRO A 89 15.41 7.19 -19.51
CA PRO A 89 14.28 6.52 -18.90
C PRO A 89 13.56 7.46 -17.92
N PRO A 90 12.25 7.28 -17.72
CA PRO A 90 11.51 7.99 -16.68
C PRO A 90 12.20 7.88 -15.30
N PRO A 91 12.05 8.89 -14.41
CA PRO A 91 12.81 8.93 -13.16
C PRO A 91 12.61 7.73 -12.23
N LEU A 92 11.47 7.05 -12.31
CA LEU A 92 11.13 5.90 -11.48
C LEU A 92 11.03 4.60 -12.27
N ALA A 93 11.57 4.56 -13.50
CA ALA A 93 11.53 3.38 -14.34
C ALA A 93 12.21 2.19 -13.64
N GLY A 94 11.45 1.10 -13.46
CA GLY A 94 11.92 -0.13 -12.81
C GLY A 94 11.67 -0.19 -11.30
N LEU A 95 11.19 0.89 -10.67
CA LEU A 95 10.81 0.89 -9.27
C LEU A 95 9.38 0.34 -9.10
N THR A 96 9.18 -0.55 -8.14
CA THR A 96 7.87 -0.98 -7.67
C THR A 96 7.56 -0.37 -6.29
N VAL A 97 6.56 0.49 -6.21
CA VAL A 97 6.18 1.19 -4.98
C VAL A 97 4.93 0.56 -4.37
N ALA A 98 5.04 0.08 -3.13
CA ALA A 98 3.88 -0.24 -2.32
C ALA A 98 3.34 1.04 -1.67
N VAL A 99 2.13 1.43 -2.05
CA VAL A 99 1.42 2.55 -1.43
C VAL A 99 0.36 1.98 -0.49
N ASP A 100 0.40 2.37 0.77
CA ASP A 100 -0.53 1.92 1.81
C ASP A 100 -1.47 3.06 2.22
N PRO A 101 -2.66 3.19 1.61
CA PRO A 101 -3.67 4.10 2.12
C PRO A 101 -4.19 3.61 3.47
N GLY A 102 -3.86 4.33 4.54
CA GLY A 102 -4.21 4.01 5.91
C GLY A 102 -5.70 3.70 6.13
N HIS A 103 -5.98 2.86 7.13
CA HIS A 103 -7.34 2.48 7.56
C HIS A 103 -8.20 1.80 6.47
N ASN A 104 -9.46 1.47 6.80
CA ASN A 104 -10.44 0.91 5.86
C ASN A 104 -11.79 1.62 5.96
N GLY A 105 -12.54 1.68 4.86
CA GLY A 105 -13.81 2.39 4.77
C GLY A 105 -14.98 1.86 5.60
N ALA A 106 -14.91 0.64 6.13
CA ALA A 106 -15.97 0.07 6.97
C ALA A 106 -15.48 -0.42 8.34
N ASN A 107 -14.33 0.06 8.83
CA ASN A 107 -13.81 -0.36 10.14
C ASN A 107 -14.81 -0.08 11.28
N GLY A 108 -15.48 1.07 11.27
CA GLY A 108 -16.45 1.47 12.29
C GLY A 108 -17.65 0.52 12.40
N ALA A 109 -18.07 -0.08 11.29
CA ALA A 109 -19.16 -1.05 11.24
C ALA A 109 -18.72 -2.48 11.61
N ASN A 110 -17.40 -2.74 11.72
CA ASN A 110 -16.85 -4.09 11.88
C ASN A 110 -15.88 -4.19 13.08
N PRO A 111 -16.27 -3.78 14.30
CA PRO A 111 -15.36 -3.65 15.43
C PRO A 111 -14.74 -4.97 15.88
N LEU A 112 -15.41 -6.12 15.68
CA LEU A 112 -14.85 -7.43 16.06
C LEU A 112 -13.66 -7.81 15.19
N THR A 113 -13.75 -7.60 13.87
CA THR A 113 -12.65 -7.84 12.94
C THR A 113 -11.50 -6.88 13.20
N VAL A 114 -11.82 -5.59 13.35
CA VAL A 114 -10.84 -4.52 13.52
C VAL A 114 -10.06 -4.64 14.84
N LYS A 115 -10.70 -5.12 15.91
CA LYS A 115 -10.06 -5.31 17.23
C LYS A 115 -9.42 -6.69 17.42
N ALA A 116 -9.51 -7.59 16.44
CA ALA A 116 -8.85 -8.89 16.53
C ALA A 116 -7.34 -8.69 16.70
N PRO A 117 -6.68 -9.38 17.65
CA PRO A 117 -5.26 -9.20 17.88
C PRO A 117 -4.45 -9.80 16.73
N VAL A 118 -3.46 -9.06 16.25
CA VAL A 118 -2.47 -9.48 15.26
C VAL A 118 -1.05 -9.25 15.79
N PRO A 119 -0.03 -10.02 15.36
CA PRO A 119 1.35 -9.81 15.78
C PRO A 119 1.83 -8.40 15.46
N ASP A 120 2.54 -7.76 16.38
CA ASP A 120 3.04 -6.39 16.19
C ASP A 120 4.42 -6.31 15.51
N GLY A 121 5.05 -7.46 15.23
CA GLY A 121 6.39 -7.57 14.65
C GLY A 121 7.53 -7.50 15.67
N ARG A 122 7.23 -7.36 16.97
CA ARG A 122 8.22 -7.23 18.06
C ARG A 122 7.95 -8.15 19.26
N GLY A 123 7.07 -9.13 19.09
CA GLY A 123 6.80 -10.19 20.07
C GLY A 123 5.51 -10.01 20.86
N ASP A 124 4.81 -8.89 20.68
CA ASP A 124 3.50 -8.61 21.26
C ASP A 124 2.40 -8.67 20.18
N THR A 125 1.19 -8.22 20.53
CA THR A 125 0.08 -8.10 19.61
C THR A 125 -0.57 -6.72 19.70
N LYS A 126 -1.15 -6.26 18.61
CA LYS A 126 -2.01 -5.06 18.57
C LYS A 126 -3.31 -5.33 17.83
N ALA A 127 -4.24 -4.38 17.85
CA ALA A 127 -5.47 -4.49 17.07
C ALA A 127 -5.16 -4.59 15.57
N CYS A 128 -5.90 -5.45 14.87
CA CYS A 128 -5.82 -5.64 13.42
C CYS A 128 -5.84 -4.31 12.64
N ASN A 129 -6.70 -3.37 13.03
CA ASN A 129 -6.73 -2.04 12.43
C ASN A 129 -7.39 -1.04 13.42
N THR A 130 -7.52 0.22 13.03
CA THR A 130 -8.31 1.24 13.75
C THR A 130 -9.17 2.02 12.76
N VAL A 131 -10.14 2.78 13.25
CA VAL A 131 -11.07 3.55 12.38
C VAL A 131 -10.43 4.79 11.74
N GLY A 132 -9.29 5.26 12.27
CA GLY A 132 -8.68 6.52 11.86
C GLY A 132 -9.32 7.75 12.51
N ALA A 133 -8.70 8.89 12.28
CA ALA A 133 -9.20 10.21 12.65
C ALA A 133 -10.32 10.68 11.70
N SER A 134 -10.79 11.90 11.93
CA SER A 134 -11.69 12.61 11.03
C SER A 134 -11.53 14.11 11.20
N THR A 135 -11.90 14.88 10.18
CA THR A 135 -12.17 16.31 10.38
C THR A 135 -13.43 16.50 11.23
N ASP A 136 -13.68 17.74 11.68
CA ASP A 136 -14.91 18.06 12.38
C ASP A 136 -16.14 18.09 11.48
N ALA A 137 -15.95 18.35 10.18
CA ALA A 137 -17.01 18.23 9.18
C ALA A 137 -17.33 16.76 8.85
N GLY A 138 -16.54 15.82 9.38
CA GLY A 138 -16.76 14.38 9.25
C GLY A 138 -16.09 13.75 8.04
N TYR A 139 -15.12 14.43 7.41
CA TYR A 139 -14.28 13.80 6.39
C TYR A 139 -13.33 12.80 7.07
N PRO A 140 -13.46 11.49 6.82
CA PRO A 140 -12.73 10.48 7.57
C PRO A 140 -11.32 10.26 7.00
N GLU A 141 -10.37 9.91 7.87
CA GLU A 141 -8.97 9.69 7.50
C GLU A 141 -8.81 8.66 6.39
N HIS A 142 -9.57 7.55 6.44
CA HIS A 142 -9.47 6.50 5.43
C HIS A 142 -9.78 7.02 4.01
N ALA A 143 -10.73 7.96 3.88
CA ALA A 143 -11.10 8.54 2.59
C ALA A 143 -10.06 9.55 2.11
N PHE A 144 -9.48 10.33 3.02
CA PHE A 144 -8.33 11.20 2.73
C PHE A 144 -7.12 10.39 2.25
N ALA A 145 -6.71 9.39 3.03
CA ALA A 145 -5.59 8.54 2.70
C ALA A 145 -5.79 7.81 1.37
N TRP A 146 -7.01 7.31 1.10
CA TRP A 146 -7.36 6.69 -0.17
C TRP A 146 -7.17 7.62 -1.36
N ASP A 147 -7.73 8.83 -1.29
CA ASP A 147 -7.72 9.78 -2.40
C ASP A 147 -6.29 10.27 -2.70
N VAL A 148 -5.52 10.63 -1.68
CA VAL A 148 -4.10 11.00 -1.85
C VAL A 148 -3.28 9.85 -2.41
N SER A 149 -3.47 8.63 -1.91
CA SER A 149 -2.76 7.44 -2.39
C SER A 149 -3.10 7.11 -3.84
N SER A 150 -4.35 7.31 -4.25
CA SER A 150 -4.79 7.09 -5.63
C SER A 150 -4.13 8.10 -6.59
N ARG A 151 -4.12 9.39 -6.22
CA ARG A 151 -3.42 10.44 -6.98
C ARG A 151 -1.91 10.20 -7.04
N LEU A 152 -1.32 9.76 -5.93
CA LEU A 152 0.08 9.38 -5.87
C LEU A 152 0.36 8.20 -6.81
N ALA A 153 -0.48 7.17 -6.82
CA ALA A 153 -0.33 6.02 -7.70
C ALA A 153 -0.34 6.43 -9.18
N GLU A 154 -1.25 7.33 -9.57
CA GLU A 154 -1.29 7.91 -10.92
C GLU A 154 0.02 8.64 -11.25
N GLY A 155 0.45 9.58 -10.40
CA GLY A 155 1.68 10.34 -10.62
C GLY A 155 2.94 9.49 -10.67
N LEU A 156 3.06 8.47 -9.81
CA LEU A 156 4.18 7.53 -9.83
C LEU A 156 4.20 6.68 -11.10
N THR A 157 3.02 6.25 -11.58
CA THR A 157 2.88 5.50 -12.83
C THR A 157 3.32 6.35 -14.03
N GLU A 158 2.95 7.64 -14.05
CA GLU A 158 3.41 8.60 -15.07
C GLU A 158 4.93 8.79 -15.06
N LEU A 159 5.55 8.71 -13.89
CA LEU A 159 7.00 8.74 -13.70
C LEU A 159 7.70 7.39 -13.97
N GLY A 160 6.95 6.36 -14.37
CA GLY A 160 7.46 5.07 -14.82
C GLY A 160 7.56 3.98 -13.75
N ALA A 161 7.06 4.21 -12.54
CA ALA A 161 6.99 3.20 -11.49
C ALA A 161 5.88 2.18 -11.77
N VAL A 162 6.04 0.97 -11.22
CA VAL A 162 4.92 0.06 -10.96
C VAL A 162 4.37 0.40 -9.58
N VAL A 163 3.05 0.50 -9.42
CA VAL A 163 2.43 0.81 -8.12
C VAL A 163 1.50 -0.32 -7.71
N VAL A 164 1.62 -0.75 -6.46
CA VAL A 164 0.74 -1.73 -5.82
C VAL A 164 0.11 -1.13 -4.56
N LEU A 165 -1.22 -1.16 -4.47
CA LEU A 165 -1.97 -0.60 -3.34
C LEU A 165 -2.32 -1.70 -2.34
N THR A 166 -2.14 -1.46 -1.04
CA THR A 166 -2.44 -2.45 0.02
C THR A 166 -3.94 -2.76 0.17
N ARG A 167 -4.80 -1.91 -0.39
CA ARG A 167 -6.24 -2.14 -0.51
C ARG A 167 -6.74 -1.65 -1.88
N PRO A 168 -7.77 -2.29 -2.45
CA PRO A 168 -8.22 -1.99 -3.81
C PRO A 168 -9.23 -0.82 -3.89
N ASP A 169 -9.84 -0.44 -2.76
CA ASP A 169 -10.86 0.59 -2.70
C ASP A 169 -10.97 1.20 -1.28
N ASP A 170 -11.87 2.17 -1.13
CA ASP A 170 -12.30 2.74 0.15
C ASP A 170 -13.62 2.16 0.67
N ALA A 171 -13.92 0.91 0.30
CA ALA A 171 -15.09 0.19 0.76
C ALA A 171 -14.71 -0.95 1.71
N GLY A 172 -15.59 -1.26 2.65
CA GLY A 172 -15.47 -2.49 3.43
C GLY A 172 -14.27 -2.53 4.39
N VAL A 173 -13.93 -3.77 4.79
CA VAL A 173 -12.80 -4.06 5.69
C VAL A 173 -11.67 -4.62 4.85
N GLY A 174 -10.59 -3.87 4.72
CA GLY A 174 -9.34 -4.29 4.11
C GLY A 174 -8.36 -4.94 5.10
N PRO A 175 -7.09 -5.15 4.70
CA PRO A 175 -6.13 -5.93 5.47
C PRO A 175 -5.78 -5.32 6.84
N CYS A 176 -5.37 -6.19 7.76
CA CYS A 176 -4.81 -5.83 9.05
C CYS A 176 -3.40 -5.22 8.90
N VAL A 177 -2.95 -4.45 9.90
CA VAL A 177 -1.67 -3.75 9.92
C VAL A 177 -0.45 -4.67 9.76
N ASP A 178 -0.52 -5.91 10.23
CA ASP A 178 0.54 -6.89 10.05
C ASP A 178 0.64 -7.36 8.59
N ALA A 179 -0.50 -7.58 7.92
CA ALA A 179 -0.56 -7.91 6.51
C ALA A 179 -0.13 -6.71 5.63
N ARG A 180 -0.51 -5.49 6.01
CA ARG A 180 -0.06 -4.27 5.32
C ARG A 180 1.46 -4.09 5.40
N GLY A 181 2.06 -4.42 6.54
CA GLY A 181 3.51 -4.36 6.70
C GLY A 181 4.25 -5.43 5.91
N ARG A 182 3.66 -6.62 5.72
CA ARG A 182 4.24 -7.69 4.87
C ARG A 182 3.99 -7.52 3.37
N PHE A 183 3.03 -6.68 3.01
CA PHE A 183 2.59 -6.47 1.64
C PHE A 183 3.73 -6.16 0.66
N PRO A 184 4.74 -5.30 0.98
CA PRO A 184 5.79 -4.96 0.03
C PRO A 184 6.59 -6.18 -0.43
N GLN A 185 7.10 -6.98 0.51
CA GLN A 185 7.87 -8.20 0.20
C GLN A 185 7.00 -9.32 -0.39
N GLU A 186 5.71 -9.36 -0.08
CA GLU A 186 4.76 -10.32 -0.67
C GLU A 186 4.36 -9.98 -2.12
N ASN A 187 4.63 -8.75 -2.57
CA ASN A 187 4.25 -8.24 -3.90
C ASN A 187 5.46 -7.68 -4.69
N ASP A 188 6.68 -8.10 -4.34
CA ASP A 188 7.93 -7.69 -4.99
C ASP A 188 8.10 -6.16 -5.11
N ALA A 189 7.59 -5.40 -4.14
CA ALA A 189 7.82 -3.97 -4.06
C ALA A 189 9.20 -3.66 -3.46
N ASP A 190 9.80 -2.56 -3.92
CA ASP A 190 11.11 -2.08 -3.48
C ASP A 190 11.00 -1.16 -2.27
N VAL A 191 9.84 -0.51 -2.08
CA VAL A 191 9.64 0.51 -1.04
C VAL A 191 8.18 0.56 -0.59
N LEU A 192 7.95 0.89 0.68
CA LEU A 192 6.63 1.12 1.27
C LEU A 192 6.45 2.58 1.69
N VAL A 193 5.39 3.22 1.19
CA VAL A 193 4.93 4.53 1.66
C VAL A 193 3.51 4.38 2.19
N SER A 194 3.35 4.52 3.51
CA SER A 194 2.04 4.45 4.19
C SER A 194 1.51 5.86 4.46
N ILE A 195 0.31 6.13 3.96
CA ILE A 195 -0.31 7.46 3.95
C ILE A 195 -1.39 7.55 5.02
N HIS A 196 -1.24 8.52 5.91
CA HIS A 196 -2.11 8.78 7.05
C HIS A 196 -2.34 10.30 7.25
N ALA A 197 -3.25 10.64 8.15
CA ALA A 197 -3.37 11.99 8.69
C ALA A 197 -3.66 11.93 10.19
N ASN A 198 -3.00 12.82 10.95
CA ASN A 198 -3.07 12.80 12.39
C ASN A 198 -4.37 13.47 12.89
N GLY A 199 -4.74 13.18 14.14
CA GLY A 199 -5.94 13.73 14.75
C GLY A 199 -5.77 14.01 16.23
N THR A 200 -4.93 14.97 16.58
CA THR A 200 -4.69 15.39 17.96
C THR A 200 -5.88 16.16 18.55
N GLU A 201 -6.09 16.09 19.86
CA GLU A 201 -7.16 16.85 20.55
C GLU A 201 -6.92 18.38 20.53
N ASP A 202 -5.65 18.81 20.50
CA ASP A 202 -5.29 20.23 20.36
C ASP A 202 -5.50 20.70 18.92
N ARG A 203 -6.57 21.48 18.72
CA ARG A 203 -6.98 22.06 17.43
C ARG A 203 -5.98 23.06 16.83
N ARG A 204 -4.93 23.43 17.57
CA ARG A 204 -3.84 24.29 17.09
C ARG A 204 -2.62 23.51 16.64
N ALA A 205 -2.55 22.22 16.98
CA ALA A 205 -1.54 21.34 16.41
C ALA A 205 -1.68 21.37 14.88
N HIS A 206 -0.58 21.35 14.17
CA HIS A 206 -0.55 21.37 12.72
C HIS A 206 0.71 20.70 12.22
N GLY A 207 0.74 20.44 10.92
CA GLY A 207 1.93 20.10 10.16
C GLY A 207 2.17 18.61 10.05
N PHE A 208 2.89 18.25 8.99
CA PHE A 208 3.19 16.86 8.68
C PHE A 208 4.37 16.32 9.48
N PHE A 209 4.46 15.00 9.59
CA PHE A 209 5.67 14.32 10.04
C PHE A 209 5.78 12.92 9.45
N ALA A 210 7.01 12.43 9.33
CA ALA A 210 7.30 11.05 8.94
C ALA A 210 7.53 10.19 10.18
N ILE A 211 7.26 8.89 10.07
CA ILE A 211 7.50 7.91 11.11
C ILE A 211 8.30 6.75 10.52
N VAL A 212 9.38 6.38 11.22
CA VAL A 212 10.22 5.23 10.91
C VAL A 212 10.28 4.26 12.09
N SER A 213 10.52 2.98 11.78
CA SER A 213 10.69 1.92 12.76
C SER A 213 11.97 2.13 13.57
N ASP A 214 11.88 2.16 14.90
CA ASP A 214 13.04 2.31 15.78
C ASP A 214 12.82 1.62 17.13
N PRO A 215 13.78 0.83 17.64
CA PRO A 215 15.03 0.44 16.97
C PRO A 215 14.75 -0.47 15.76
N PRO A 216 15.56 -0.44 14.69
CA PRO A 216 15.33 -1.27 13.51
C PRO A 216 15.38 -2.77 13.85
N VAL A 217 14.48 -3.57 13.28
CA VAL A 217 14.50 -5.05 13.42
C VAL A 217 15.13 -5.77 12.22
N ASN A 218 15.42 -5.05 11.14
CA ASN A 218 16.20 -5.46 9.97
C ASN A 218 16.98 -4.25 9.41
N GLU A 219 17.82 -4.48 8.41
CA GLU A 219 18.69 -3.43 7.84
C GLU A 219 17.89 -2.33 7.12
N GLU A 220 16.82 -2.69 6.41
CA GLU A 220 15.97 -1.77 5.66
C GLU A 220 15.27 -0.72 6.52
N GLN A 221 14.90 -1.10 7.75
CA GLN A 221 14.30 -0.20 8.73
C GLN A 221 15.28 0.85 9.28
N GLY A 222 16.59 0.67 9.07
CA GLY A 222 17.63 1.58 9.52
C GLY A 222 17.86 2.75 8.55
N ALA A 223 19.10 2.87 8.06
CA ALA A 223 19.50 3.96 7.18
C ALA A 223 18.63 4.11 5.91
N PRO A 224 18.20 3.03 5.22
CA PRO A 224 17.35 3.16 4.02
C PRO A 224 16.01 3.85 4.28
N SER A 225 15.27 3.41 5.30
CA SER A 225 13.99 4.04 5.69
C SER A 225 14.17 5.47 6.17
N VAL A 226 15.28 5.78 6.85
CA VAL A 226 15.58 7.15 7.30
C VAL A 226 15.91 8.07 6.12
N ALA A 227 16.69 7.60 5.14
CA ALA A 227 16.98 8.36 3.92
C ALA A 227 15.69 8.65 3.13
N LEU A 228 14.82 7.65 2.99
CA LEU A 228 13.49 7.82 2.39
C LEU A 228 12.66 8.87 3.12
N ALA A 229 12.63 8.83 4.46
CA ALA A 229 11.88 9.79 5.27
C ALA A 229 12.38 11.22 5.05
N HIS A 230 13.70 11.42 4.97
CA HIS A 230 14.29 12.75 4.73
C HIS A 230 13.87 13.35 3.39
N GLU A 231 13.88 12.57 2.30
CA GLU A 231 13.47 13.07 0.98
C GLU A 231 11.97 13.37 0.91
N LEU A 232 11.13 12.54 1.52
CA LEU A 232 9.68 12.79 1.61
C LEU A 232 9.38 14.05 2.44
N VAL A 233 10.07 14.23 3.57
CA VAL A 233 9.97 15.44 4.41
C VAL A 233 10.43 16.69 3.65
N ALA A 234 11.55 16.61 2.95
CA ALA A 234 12.08 17.71 2.16
C ALA A 234 11.11 18.13 1.05
N ALA A 235 10.51 17.16 0.36
CA ALA A 235 9.55 17.43 -0.71
C ALA A 235 8.23 18.04 -0.19
N LEU A 236 7.70 17.55 0.94
CA LEU A 236 6.53 18.17 1.59
C LEU A 236 6.81 19.61 2.03
N THR A 237 8.00 19.85 2.59
CA THR A 237 8.45 21.20 2.96
C THR A 237 8.53 22.11 1.72
N ALA A 238 9.12 21.62 0.63
CA ALA A 238 9.26 22.36 -0.63
C ALA A 238 7.90 22.68 -1.27
N ALA A 239 6.90 21.82 -1.09
CA ALA A 239 5.51 22.05 -1.52
C ALA A 239 4.74 23.05 -0.63
N GLY A 240 5.38 23.58 0.41
CA GLY A 240 4.85 24.60 1.30
C GLY A 240 3.94 24.07 2.41
N PHE A 241 4.04 22.77 2.74
CA PHE A 241 3.43 22.25 3.96
C PHE A 241 4.34 22.56 5.16
N ALA A 242 3.73 22.82 6.32
CA ALA A 242 4.48 23.07 7.54
C ALA A 242 4.90 21.74 8.19
N PRO A 243 6.12 21.62 8.73
CA PRO A 243 6.47 20.49 9.59
C PRO A 243 5.65 20.52 10.88
N SER A 244 5.48 19.36 11.51
CA SER A 244 4.65 19.21 12.71
C SER A 244 5.06 20.16 13.83
N SER A 245 4.08 20.81 14.44
CA SER A 245 4.26 21.62 15.66
C SER A 245 4.50 20.78 16.92
N SER A 246 4.29 19.46 16.83
CA SER A 246 4.23 18.54 17.97
C SER A 246 5.30 17.46 17.92
N VAL A 247 5.91 17.21 16.76
CA VAL A 247 7.08 16.34 16.61
C VAL A 247 8.32 17.21 16.51
N THR A 248 9.04 17.30 17.62
CA THR A 248 10.37 17.92 17.69
C THR A 248 11.41 16.85 17.98
N ALA A 249 12.16 16.44 16.95
CA ALA A 249 13.32 15.57 17.10
C ALA A 249 14.56 16.26 16.51
N ASP A 250 15.75 15.78 16.90
CA ASP A 250 17.02 16.29 16.36
C ASP A 250 17.12 16.09 14.83
N ASP A 251 16.34 15.16 14.29
CA ASP A 251 16.30 14.73 12.88
C ASP A 251 15.14 15.40 12.10
N GLY A 252 14.63 16.55 12.58
CA GLY A 252 13.50 17.25 11.96
C GLY A 252 12.14 16.63 12.30
N PRO A 253 11.11 16.75 11.43
CA PRO A 253 9.78 16.19 11.64
C PRO A 253 9.75 14.67 11.35
N ILE A 254 10.74 13.94 11.87
CA ILE A 254 10.84 12.48 11.79
C ILE A 254 10.68 11.90 13.20
N GLN A 255 9.65 11.08 13.38
CA GLN A 255 9.38 10.37 14.61
C GLN A 255 9.90 8.92 14.52
N ARG A 256 10.66 8.51 15.53
CA ARG A 256 11.20 7.15 15.67
C ARG A 256 10.33 6.35 16.64
N ARG A 257 9.73 5.25 16.19
CA ARG A 257 8.72 4.49 16.96
C ARG A 257 8.86 2.98 16.83
N ALA A 258 8.54 2.26 17.91
CA ALA A 258 8.56 0.80 17.96
C ALA A 258 7.16 0.16 17.85
N ASP A 259 6.08 0.94 17.93
CA ASP A 259 4.72 0.43 18.17
C ASP A 259 3.84 0.28 16.91
N LEU A 260 4.41 0.50 15.72
CA LEU A 260 3.70 0.47 14.44
C LEU A 260 3.96 -0.84 13.68
N ALA A 261 3.05 -1.82 13.81
CA ALA A 261 3.18 -3.12 13.14
C ALA A 261 3.40 -3.02 11.63
N THR A 262 2.75 -2.08 10.93
CA THR A 262 2.99 -1.87 9.49
C THR A 262 4.49 -1.64 9.21
N LEU A 263 5.16 -0.81 10.01
CA LEU A 263 6.60 -0.55 9.86
C LEU A 263 7.45 -1.70 10.41
N ASN A 264 7.04 -2.33 11.51
CA ASN A 264 7.80 -3.40 12.15
C ASN A 264 7.89 -4.67 11.27
N HIS A 265 6.86 -4.96 10.46
CA HIS A 265 6.82 -6.12 9.55
C HIS A 265 7.40 -5.83 8.16
N ALA A 266 7.72 -4.57 7.84
CA ALA A 266 8.30 -4.21 6.55
C ALA A 266 9.74 -4.72 6.45
N GLU A 267 10.02 -5.47 5.38
CA GLU A 267 11.35 -5.97 4.99
C GLU A 267 11.94 -5.18 3.82
N ARG A 268 11.36 -4.00 3.56
CA ARG A 268 11.76 -3.01 2.55
C ARG A 268 11.87 -1.64 3.22
N PRO A 269 12.59 -0.66 2.64
CA PRO A 269 12.53 0.73 3.10
C PRO A 269 11.07 1.17 3.26
N ALA A 270 10.72 1.66 4.44
CA ALA A 270 9.34 1.91 4.81
C ALA A 270 9.19 3.18 5.66
N VAL A 271 8.27 4.05 5.23
CA VAL A 271 7.91 5.27 5.95
C VAL A 271 6.40 5.36 6.07
N MET A 272 5.92 5.74 7.25
CA MET A 272 4.54 6.17 7.45
C MET A 272 4.50 7.69 7.56
N LEU A 273 3.61 8.34 6.82
CA LEU A 273 3.48 9.78 6.77
C LEU A 273 2.15 10.21 7.37
N GLU A 274 2.23 11.07 8.37
CA GLU A 274 1.09 11.81 8.89
C GLU A 274 1.09 13.16 8.18
N LEU A 275 0.21 13.35 7.18
CA LEU A 275 0.30 14.48 6.24
C LEU A 275 -0.20 15.83 6.80
N GLY A 276 -0.73 15.82 8.03
CA GLY A 276 -1.20 17.01 8.75
C GLY A 276 -2.17 16.61 9.87
N GLU A 277 -2.84 17.58 10.46
CA GLU A 277 -3.79 17.41 11.56
C GLU A 277 -5.25 17.62 11.10
N MET A 278 -6.03 16.54 11.03
CA MET A 278 -7.44 16.59 10.62
C MET A 278 -8.31 17.42 11.57
N ARG A 279 -7.89 17.62 12.83
CA ARG A 279 -8.60 18.44 13.83
C ARG A 279 -8.22 19.91 13.78
N ASN A 280 -7.21 20.28 13.00
CA ASN A 280 -6.88 21.66 12.72
C ASN A 280 -7.78 22.18 11.59
N PRO A 281 -8.53 23.29 11.78
CA PRO A 281 -9.48 23.77 10.78
C PRO A 281 -8.80 24.21 9.46
N ASP A 282 -7.58 24.76 9.52
CA ASP A 282 -6.88 25.23 8.33
C ASP A 282 -6.34 24.05 7.52
N GLU A 283 -5.79 23.02 8.19
CA GLU A 283 -5.31 21.82 7.49
C GLU A 283 -6.46 20.93 7.02
N ALA A 284 -7.55 20.84 7.80
CA ALA A 284 -8.77 20.16 7.37
C ALA A 284 -9.31 20.75 6.06
N ALA A 285 -9.31 22.08 5.91
CA ALA A 285 -9.72 22.73 4.66
C ALA A 285 -8.84 22.33 3.47
N VAL A 286 -7.53 22.16 3.69
CA VAL A 286 -6.61 21.66 2.66
C VAL A 286 -6.89 20.19 2.34
N MET A 287 -7.05 19.33 3.35
CA MET A 287 -7.33 17.90 3.17
C MET A 287 -8.67 17.63 2.48
N GLU A 288 -9.68 18.45 2.77
CA GLU A 288 -11.01 18.35 2.15
C GLU A 288 -11.06 18.89 0.72
N SER A 289 -10.09 19.72 0.32
CA SER A 289 -9.97 20.22 -1.06
C SER A 289 -9.29 19.21 -2.01
N GLU A 290 -9.76 19.17 -3.25
CA GLU A 290 -9.12 18.37 -4.31
C GLU A 290 -7.69 18.85 -4.60
N GLU A 291 -7.50 20.17 -4.67
CA GLU A 291 -6.21 20.78 -4.93
C GLU A 291 -5.18 20.48 -3.82
N GLY A 292 -5.63 20.46 -2.56
CA GLY A 292 -4.78 20.11 -1.43
C GLY A 292 -4.34 18.65 -1.48
N ARG A 293 -5.26 17.72 -1.78
CA ARG A 293 -4.93 16.29 -1.93
C ARG A 293 -4.01 16.03 -3.13
N GLN A 294 -4.21 16.73 -4.24
CA GLN A 294 -3.28 16.67 -5.36
C GLN A 294 -1.89 17.17 -4.97
N ARG A 295 -1.81 18.31 -4.26
CA ARG A 295 -0.53 18.87 -3.83
C ARG A 295 0.24 17.93 -2.88
N TYR A 296 -0.45 17.20 -2.01
CA TYR A 296 0.18 16.14 -1.22
C TYR A 296 0.76 15.05 -2.12
N ALA A 297 -0.03 14.51 -3.04
CA ALA A 297 0.40 13.46 -3.96
C ALA A 297 1.62 13.90 -4.81
N ASP A 298 1.59 15.11 -5.37
CA ASP A 298 2.69 15.66 -6.18
C ASP A 298 3.99 15.78 -5.35
N ALA A 299 3.89 16.24 -4.10
CA ALA A 299 5.03 16.36 -3.20
C ALA A 299 5.65 14.98 -2.90
N LEU A 300 4.82 13.98 -2.65
CA LEU A 300 5.28 12.61 -2.36
C LEU A 300 5.91 11.95 -3.58
N ALA A 301 5.35 12.15 -4.78
CA ALA A 301 5.95 11.67 -6.03
C ALA A 301 7.33 12.31 -6.27
N ALA A 302 7.46 13.62 -6.02
CA ALA A 302 8.74 14.32 -6.10
C ALA A 302 9.76 13.80 -5.08
N GLY A 303 9.35 13.54 -3.85
CA GLY A 303 10.23 12.97 -2.81
C GLY A 303 10.72 11.56 -3.15
N LEU A 304 9.86 10.71 -3.69
CA LEU A 304 10.28 9.38 -4.18
C LEU A 304 11.27 9.47 -5.35
N ALA A 305 11.05 10.39 -6.30
CA ALA A 305 11.98 10.62 -7.40
C ALA A 305 13.35 11.13 -6.91
N ALA A 306 13.37 12.01 -5.91
CA ALA A 306 14.61 12.47 -5.29
C ALA A 306 15.35 11.33 -4.57
N TRP A 307 14.63 10.51 -3.79
CA TRP A 307 15.19 9.35 -3.11
C TRP A 307 15.85 8.35 -4.06
N VAL A 308 15.22 8.06 -5.21
CA VAL A 308 15.85 7.23 -6.26
C VAL A 308 17.10 7.93 -6.84
N GLY A 309 17.00 9.23 -7.13
CA GLY A 309 18.10 10.02 -7.70
C GLY A 309 19.36 10.06 -6.84
N ASP A 310 19.20 9.99 -5.52
CA ASP A 310 20.30 9.98 -4.54
C ASP A 310 20.82 8.58 -4.20
N GLY A 311 20.40 7.55 -4.97
CA GLY A 311 20.85 6.16 -4.80
C GLY A 311 20.07 5.39 -3.73
N GLY A 312 18.93 5.92 -3.27
CA GLY A 312 18.08 5.28 -2.28
C GLY A 312 17.52 3.94 -2.71
N ALA A 313 17.37 3.69 -4.03
CA ALA A 313 16.90 2.42 -4.57
C ALA A 313 18.03 1.38 -4.82
N ASP A 314 19.30 1.75 -4.67
CA ASP A 314 20.46 0.87 -4.91
C ASP A 314 20.87 0.04 -3.66
N VAL A 315 20.04 0.01 -2.63
CA VAL A 315 20.24 -0.86 -1.46
C VAL A 315 19.76 -2.28 -1.76
N GLY A 316 20.61 -3.02 -2.48
CA GLY A 316 20.88 -4.46 -2.32
C GLY A 316 19.76 -5.45 -2.58
#